data_AF-A0A2D8R4K6-F1
#
_entry.id   AF-A0A2D8R4K6-F1
#
_cell.length_a   1.000
_cell.length_b   1.000
_cell.length_c   1.000
_cell.angle_alpha   90.00
_cell.angle_beta   90.00
_cell.angle_gamma   90.00
#
_symmetry.space_group_name_H-M   'P 1'
#
loop_
_entity.id
_entity.type
_entity.pdbx_description
1 polymer ?
#
loop_
_entity_poly.entity_id
_entity_poly.type
_entity_poly.pdbx_seq_one_letter_code
_entity_poly.pdbx_strand_id
1 'polypeptide(L)'
;MKVGVLGALVATSLFVVSPAHAQEECPAGRPEVLVAGMIPVIGDGPLWAGVGTGAIPPWGGPNAGVWMLWIRDYEISGPAVISGANRASGAKAAFAQNIEALSVRNERHRLRGGGFQPPKISQGDLRRYSFHRGAVFFPEPGCYEITSRVGRETGTFYLNIEEQ
;
A
#
# COMPACT_ATOMS: atom_id res chain seq x y z
N MET A 1 -73.46 -24.87 -0.96
CA MET A 1 -72.99 -23.56 -1.44
C MET A 1 -71.51 -23.44 -1.09
N LYS A 2 -70.66 -23.29 -2.10
CA LYS A 2 -69.18 -23.28 -2.01
C LYS A 2 -68.71 -21.86 -1.77
N VAL A 3 -67.86 -21.66 -0.76
CA VAL A 3 -67.17 -20.38 -0.50
C VAL A 3 -65.85 -20.40 -1.25
N GLY A 4 -65.70 -19.52 -2.23
CA GLY A 4 -64.46 -19.30 -2.95
C GLY A 4 -64.09 -17.82 -2.87
N VAL A 5 -63.14 -17.49 -2.00
CA VAL A 5 -62.51 -16.17 -1.94
C VAL A 5 -61.20 -16.27 -2.71
N LEU A 6 -61.23 -15.83 -3.97
CA LEU A 6 -60.07 -15.31 -4.70
C LEU A 6 -59.92 -13.85 -4.25
N GLY A 7 -58.77 -13.25 -3.99
CA GLY A 7 -57.40 -13.56 -4.38
C GLY A 7 -56.70 -12.20 -4.36
N ALA A 8 -55.87 -11.95 -3.36
CA ALA A 8 -55.05 -10.75 -3.28
C ALA A 8 -53.73 -11.12 -2.61
N LEU A 9 -52.66 -11.21 -3.40
CA LEU A 9 -51.30 -11.11 -2.91
C LEU A 9 -50.43 -10.59 -4.06
N VAL A 10 -50.17 -9.30 -3.98
CA VAL A 10 -49.16 -8.59 -4.76
C VAL A 10 -47.82 -9.22 -4.39
N ALA A 11 -47.25 -10.04 -5.27
CA ALA A 11 -45.88 -10.50 -5.14
C ALA A 11 -44.95 -9.37 -5.59
N THR A 12 -44.59 -8.52 -4.63
CA THR A 12 -43.54 -7.51 -4.75
C THR A 12 -42.24 -8.14 -5.23
N SER A 13 -41.72 -7.55 -6.30
CA SER A 13 -40.42 -7.76 -6.91
C SER A 13 -39.31 -7.79 -5.85
N LEU A 14 -38.67 -8.95 -5.70
CA LEU A 14 -37.39 -9.05 -4.99
C LEU A 14 -36.33 -8.37 -5.85
N PHE A 15 -36.09 -7.09 -5.58
CA PHE A 15 -34.84 -6.46 -5.93
C PHE A 15 -33.74 -7.21 -5.16
N VAL A 16 -33.00 -8.05 -5.87
CA VAL A 16 -31.68 -8.51 -5.42
C VAL A 16 -30.79 -7.28 -5.46
N VAL A 17 -30.79 -6.54 -4.36
CA VAL A 17 -29.77 -5.52 -4.11
C VAL A 17 -28.51 -6.30 -3.80
N SER A 18 -27.66 -6.47 -4.80
CA SER A 18 -26.28 -6.89 -4.61
C SER A 18 -25.69 -6.09 -3.43
N PRO A 19 -25.00 -6.73 -2.47
CA PRO A 19 -24.33 -5.96 -1.44
C PRO A 19 -23.28 -5.12 -2.14
N ALA A 20 -23.53 -3.82 -2.23
CA ALA A 20 -22.47 -2.86 -2.45
C ALA A 20 -21.50 -3.09 -1.29
N HIS A 21 -20.37 -3.73 -1.58
CA HIS A 21 -19.26 -3.80 -0.65
C HIS A 21 -18.99 -2.36 -0.26
N ALA A 22 -19.31 -2.01 0.99
CA ALA A 22 -18.92 -0.74 1.55
C ALA A 22 -17.40 -0.69 1.43
N GLN A 23 -16.92 0.08 0.45
CA GLN A 23 -15.51 0.29 0.23
C GLN A 23 -15.05 1.07 1.46
N GLU A 24 -14.51 0.37 2.44
CA GLU A 24 -13.90 0.98 3.61
C GLU A 24 -12.96 2.07 3.09
N GLU A 25 -13.28 3.32 3.47
CA GLU A 25 -12.53 4.48 3.03
C GLU A 25 -11.05 4.26 3.32
N CYS A 26 -10.20 4.48 2.32
CA CYS A 26 -8.78 4.19 2.50
C CYS A 26 -8.26 5.14 3.59
N PRO A 27 -7.77 4.62 4.74
CA PRO A 27 -7.38 5.50 5.82
C PRO A 27 -6.34 6.46 5.29
N ALA A 28 -6.56 7.77 5.50
CA ALA A 28 -5.56 8.75 5.13
C ALA A 28 -4.27 8.35 5.84
N GLY A 29 -3.21 8.10 5.07
CA GLY A 29 -1.88 7.99 5.63
C GLY A 29 -1.59 9.22 6.50
N ARG A 30 -0.65 9.12 7.41
CA ARG A 30 -0.17 10.26 8.19
C ARG A 30 1.12 10.77 7.54
N PRO A 31 1.06 11.52 6.43
CA PRO A 31 2.25 12.03 5.79
C PRO A 31 2.93 13.04 6.73
N GLU A 32 4.18 12.79 7.03
CA GLU A 32 5.02 13.69 7.82
C GLU A 32 6.31 14.02 7.08
N VAL A 33 6.85 15.21 7.32
CA VAL A 33 8.19 15.55 6.82
C VAL A 33 9.21 14.96 7.79
N LEU A 34 9.46 13.66 7.65
CA LEU A 34 10.46 12.94 8.45
C LEU A 34 11.89 13.39 8.11
N VAL A 35 12.13 13.67 6.83
CA VAL A 35 13.45 13.98 6.29
C VAL A 35 13.37 15.22 5.38
N ALA A 36 14.20 16.22 5.65
CA ALA A 36 14.20 17.47 4.89
C ALA A 36 14.61 17.24 3.43
N GLY A 37 13.90 17.88 2.50
CA GLY A 37 14.17 17.74 1.06
C GLY A 37 13.50 16.52 0.40
N MET A 38 12.70 15.77 1.16
CA MET A 38 11.84 14.72 0.63
C MET A 38 10.36 15.14 0.67
N ILE A 39 9.58 14.59 -0.26
CA ILE A 39 8.11 14.66 -0.21
C ILE A 39 7.62 14.00 1.08
N PRO A 40 6.49 14.47 1.66
CA PRO A 40 5.95 13.89 2.88
C PRO A 40 5.90 12.36 2.82
N VAL A 41 6.43 11.75 3.86
CA VAL A 41 6.65 10.30 3.96
C VAL A 41 5.48 9.70 4.71
N ILE A 42 4.95 8.58 4.24
CA ILE A 42 3.83 7.88 4.86
C ILE A 42 4.38 6.70 5.66
N GLY A 43 4.04 6.60 6.95
CA GLY A 43 4.47 5.49 7.81
C GLY A 43 4.09 5.73 9.26
N ASP A 44 4.26 4.71 10.10
CA ASP A 44 4.05 4.79 11.55
C ASP A 44 5.16 4.03 12.32
N GLY A 45 6.40 4.16 11.82
CA GLY A 45 7.52 3.30 12.22
C GLY A 45 7.26 1.80 11.93
N PRO A 46 8.24 0.91 12.13
CA PRO A 46 9.68 1.19 12.11
C PRO A 46 10.21 1.54 10.69
N LEU A 47 9.33 1.59 9.70
CA LEU A 47 9.66 1.90 8.31
C LEU A 47 8.64 2.88 7.74
N TRP A 48 9.13 3.87 7.00
CA TRP A 48 8.32 4.85 6.29
C TRP A 48 8.54 4.69 4.78
N ALA A 49 7.58 5.16 3.98
CA ALA A 49 7.61 5.08 2.53
C ALA A 49 7.32 6.44 1.87
N GLY A 50 8.12 6.81 0.88
CA GLY A 50 7.91 7.97 0.04
C GLY A 50 7.89 7.60 -1.44
N VAL A 51 7.26 8.45 -2.26
CA VAL A 51 7.31 8.35 -3.72
C VAL A 51 8.25 9.42 -4.24
N GLY A 52 9.18 9.08 -5.13
CA GLY A 52 10.20 10.02 -5.62
C GLY A 52 9.66 11.24 -6.37
N THR A 53 8.39 11.23 -6.80
CA THR A 53 7.76 12.22 -7.69
C THR A 53 6.63 13.04 -7.08
N GLY A 54 6.33 12.87 -5.79
CA GLY A 54 5.36 13.72 -5.06
C GLY A 54 4.11 12.95 -4.68
N ALA A 55 3.31 12.59 -5.68
CA ALA A 55 2.15 11.74 -5.49
C ALA A 55 2.43 10.32 -5.97
N ILE A 56 1.70 9.35 -5.42
CA ILE A 56 1.57 8.03 -6.01
C ILE A 56 0.89 8.23 -7.38
N PRO A 57 1.48 7.77 -8.49
CA PRO A 57 0.84 7.89 -9.79
C PRO A 57 -0.42 7.02 -9.83
N PRO A 58 -1.40 7.36 -10.71
CA PRO A 58 -2.54 6.48 -10.97
C PRO A 58 -2.10 5.08 -11.38
N TRP A 59 -2.98 4.10 -11.15
CA TRP A 59 -2.78 2.71 -11.50
C TRP A 59 -2.53 2.56 -13.00
N GLY A 60 -1.34 2.09 -13.36
CA GLY A 60 -0.95 1.83 -14.75
C GLY A 60 -1.14 0.38 -15.19
N GLY A 61 -1.90 -0.41 -14.43
CA GLY A 61 -2.07 -1.85 -14.64
C GLY A 61 -1.13 -2.72 -13.79
N PRO A 62 -1.32 -4.05 -13.80
CA PRO A 62 -0.63 -4.99 -12.90
C PRO A 62 0.88 -5.10 -13.14
N ASN A 63 1.36 -4.59 -14.27
CA ASN A 63 2.77 -4.58 -14.62
C ASN A 63 3.45 -3.20 -14.48
N ALA A 64 2.69 -2.14 -14.19
CA ALA A 64 3.23 -0.82 -13.94
C ALA A 64 3.73 -0.73 -12.49
N GLY A 65 5.06 -0.77 -12.33
CA GLY A 65 5.69 -0.64 -11.02
C GLY A 65 5.72 0.82 -10.57
N VAL A 66 5.45 1.04 -9.28
CA VAL A 66 5.63 2.33 -8.61
C VAL A 66 6.95 2.31 -7.86
N TRP A 67 7.81 3.30 -8.10
CA TRP A 67 9.05 3.46 -7.36
C TRP A 67 8.77 4.00 -5.96
N MET A 68 9.07 3.18 -4.96
CA MET A 68 8.98 3.55 -3.54
C MET A 68 10.38 3.69 -2.94
N LEU A 69 10.52 4.70 -2.11
CA LEU A 69 11.68 4.95 -1.25
C LEU A 69 11.30 4.59 0.18
N TRP A 70 11.96 3.57 0.71
CA TRP A 70 11.77 3.08 2.07
C TRP A 70 12.82 3.68 2.98
N ILE A 71 12.37 4.30 4.07
CA ILE A 71 13.22 4.97 5.05
C ILE A 71 13.11 4.22 6.36
N ARG A 72 14.25 3.97 7.01
CA ARG A 72 14.33 3.27 8.29
C ARG A 72 15.22 4.04 9.25
N ASP A 73 14.79 4.19 10.49
CA ASP A 73 15.63 4.72 11.58
C ASP A 73 16.74 3.71 11.95
N TYR A 74 17.98 4.19 12.04
CA TYR A 74 19.13 3.37 12.44
C TYR A 74 19.04 2.83 13.87
N GLU A 75 18.32 3.52 14.76
CA GLU A 75 18.12 3.06 16.14
C GLU A 75 17.36 1.72 16.19
N ILE A 76 16.50 1.46 15.21
CA ILE A 76 15.72 0.23 15.11
C ILE A 76 16.56 -0.82 14.40
N SER A 77 16.89 -1.93 15.09
CA SER A 77 17.82 -2.96 14.62
C SER A 77 17.13 -4.20 14.01
N GLY A 78 17.87 -4.95 13.18
CA GLY A 78 17.40 -6.22 12.58
C GLY A 78 16.99 -6.15 11.10
N PRO A 79 16.51 -7.27 10.52
CA PRO A 79 16.13 -7.31 9.11
C PRO A 79 14.81 -6.57 8.87
N ALA A 80 14.78 -5.73 7.82
CA ALA A 80 13.59 -5.04 7.37
C ALA A 80 12.86 -5.86 6.30
N VAL A 81 11.56 -6.09 6.50
CA VAL A 81 10.71 -6.86 5.61
C VAL A 81 9.39 -6.15 5.41
N ILE A 82 8.95 -6.05 4.16
CA ILE A 82 7.69 -5.42 3.76
C ILE A 82 6.78 -6.42 3.07
N SER A 83 5.48 -6.22 3.23
CA SER A 83 4.41 -6.93 2.52
C SER A 83 3.19 -6.03 2.45
N GLY A 84 2.26 -6.31 1.54
CA GLY A 84 1.03 -5.54 1.48
C GLY A 84 -0.09 -6.28 0.77
N ALA A 85 -1.32 -5.90 1.09
CA ALA A 85 -2.51 -6.47 0.47
C ALA A 85 -3.60 -5.39 0.30
N ASN A 86 -4.39 -5.53 -0.75
CA ASN A 86 -5.60 -4.74 -0.93
C ASN A 86 -6.59 -5.09 0.21
N ARG A 87 -7.16 -4.08 0.88
CA ARG A 87 -8.06 -4.28 2.02
C ARG A 87 -9.38 -4.93 1.64
N ALA A 88 -9.89 -4.63 0.45
CA ALA A 88 -11.19 -5.10 -0.01
C ALA A 88 -11.11 -6.54 -0.57
N SER A 89 -10.11 -6.82 -1.40
CA SER A 89 -9.99 -8.10 -2.11
C SER A 89 -9.00 -9.08 -1.49
N GLY A 90 -8.07 -8.60 -0.67
CA GLY A 90 -6.92 -9.37 -0.18
C GLY A 90 -5.79 -9.57 -1.20
N ALA A 91 -5.90 -9.01 -2.42
CA ALA A 91 -4.91 -9.15 -3.48
C ALA A 91 -3.53 -8.65 -3.02
N LYS A 92 -2.49 -9.48 -3.17
CA LYS A 92 -1.15 -9.18 -2.67
C LYS A 92 -0.41 -8.22 -3.59
N ALA A 93 0.15 -7.17 -3.01
CA ALA A 93 1.11 -6.34 -3.71
C ALA A 93 2.41 -7.14 -3.93
N ALA A 94 3.02 -6.95 -5.10
CA ALA A 94 4.29 -7.57 -5.44
C ALA A 94 5.43 -6.55 -5.30
N PHE A 95 6.59 -6.99 -4.86
CA PHE A 95 7.73 -6.12 -4.56
C PHE A 95 8.99 -6.63 -5.27
N ALA A 96 9.77 -5.71 -5.85
CA ALA A 96 11.05 -6.02 -6.50
C ALA A 96 12.08 -4.91 -6.26
N GLN A 97 13.35 -5.19 -6.52
CA GLN A 97 14.43 -4.18 -6.40
C GLN A 97 14.34 -3.10 -7.47
N ASN A 98 13.80 -3.42 -8.65
CA ASN A 98 13.58 -2.47 -9.73
C ASN A 98 12.32 -2.82 -10.53
N ILE A 99 11.88 -1.90 -11.39
CA ILE A 99 10.65 -2.05 -12.18
C ILE A 99 10.78 -3.15 -13.27
N GLU A 100 12.00 -3.36 -13.78
CA GLU A 100 12.28 -4.30 -14.87
C GLU A 100 12.30 -5.76 -14.42
N ALA A 101 12.48 -6.01 -13.12
CA ALA A 101 12.66 -7.33 -12.55
C ALA A 101 11.32 -8.04 -12.27
N LEU A 102 10.53 -8.26 -13.32
CA LEU A 102 9.20 -8.86 -13.28
C LEU A 102 9.21 -10.28 -12.66
N SER A 103 10.24 -11.08 -12.95
CA SER A 103 10.35 -12.49 -12.53
C SER A 103 10.76 -12.68 -11.06
N VAL A 104 11.20 -11.62 -10.38
CA VAL A 104 11.66 -11.67 -8.97
C VAL A 104 10.73 -10.91 -8.03
N ARG A 105 9.49 -10.64 -8.48
CA ARG A 105 8.45 -10.04 -7.66
C ARG A 105 8.09 -10.99 -6.52
N ASN A 106 8.22 -10.51 -5.29
CA ASN A 106 7.85 -11.27 -4.08
C ASN A 106 6.70 -10.56 -3.36
N GLU A 107 5.75 -11.31 -2.82
CA GLU A 107 4.70 -10.74 -1.94
C GLU A 107 5.26 -10.22 -0.61
N ARG A 108 6.41 -10.77 -0.20
CA ARG A 108 7.16 -10.37 0.98
C ARG A 108 8.60 -10.08 0.59
N HIS A 109 9.03 -8.83 0.73
CA HIS A 109 10.34 -8.41 0.29
C HIS A 109 11.22 -8.00 1.46
N ARG A 110 12.39 -8.63 1.56
CA ARG A 110 13.43 -8.21 2.51
C ARG A 110 14.23 -7.10 1.86
N LEU A 111 14.28 -5.93 2.50
CA LEU A 111 15.13 -4.82 2.06
C LEU A 111 16.59 -5.25 2.26
N ARG A 112 17.20 -5.74 1.18
CA ARG A 112 18.62 -6.14 1.12
C ARG A 112 19.34 -5.11 0.26
N GLY A 113 20.11 -4.24 0.90
CA GLY A 113 20.96 -3.26 0.21
C GLY A 113 20.93 -1.92 0.92
N GLY A 114 21.97 -1.59 1.68
CA GLY A 114 22.24 -0.21 2.06
C GLY A 114 22.93 0.46 0.87
N GLY A 115 22.40 1.57 0.37
CA GLY A 115 23.12 2.31 -0.68
C GLY A 115 22.31 3.23 -1.58
N PHE A 116 20.97 3.31 -1.46
CA PHE A 116 20.28 4.40 -2.15
C PHE A 116 20.47 5.68 -1.35
N GLN A 117 21.23 6.64 -1.86
CA GLN A 117 21.31 7.97 -1.26
C GLN A 117 20.36 8.91 -2.02
N PRO A 118 19.28 9.40 -1.40
CA PRO A 118 18.42 10.38 -2.05
C PRO A 118 19.21 11.64 -2.44
N PRO A 119 18.92 12.27 -3.59
CA PRO A 119 19.57 13.52 -3.96
C PRO A 119 19.21 14.63 -2.95
N LYS A 120 20.15 15.54 -2.67
CA LYS A 120 19.96 16.71 -1.79
C LYS A 120 19.61 16.39 -0.32
N ILE A 121 19.95 15.19 0.13
CA ILE A 121 19.75 14.74 1.51
C ILE A 121 20.83 15.33 2.44
N SER A 122 20.46 15.73 3.67
CA SER A 122 21.42 16.29 4.61
C SER A 122 22.34 15.20 5.21
N GLN A 123 23.54 15.60 5.65
CA GLN A 123 24.45 14.69 6.36
C GLN A 123 23.89 14.25 7.73
N GLY A 124 23.04 15.06 8.37
CA GLY A 124 22.37 14.68 9.60
C GLY A 124 21.40 13.53 9.38
N ASP A 125 20.58 13.63 8.32
CA ASP A 125 19.61 12.58 7.96
C ASP A 125 20.31 11.28 7.54
N LEU A 126 21.44 11.37 6.83
CA LEU A 126 22.23 10.19 6.47
C LEU A 126 22.87 9.47 7.67
N ARG A 127 23.04 10.15 8.80
CA ARG A 127 23.51 9.53 10.04
C ARG A 127 22.39 8.89 10.84
N ARG A 128 21.15 9.35 10.64
CA ARG A 128 19.98 8.89 11.41
C ARG A 128 19.16 7.83 10.68
N TYR A 129 19.12 7.89 9.36
CA TYR A 129 18.27 7.04 8.54
C TYR A 129 19.05 6.24 7.51
N SER A 130 18.58 5.04 7.24
CA SER A 130 18.92 4.26 6.06
C SER A 130 17.81 4.35 5.03
N PHE A 131 18.21 4.33 3.76
CA PHE A 131 17.34 4.54 2.62
C PHE A 131 17.47 3.37 1.65
N HIS A 132 16.33 2.83 1.23
CA HIS A 132 16.24 1.73 0.28
C HIS A 132 15.27 2.10 -0.83
N ARG A 133 15.57 1.71 -2.07
CA ARG A 133 14.65 1.90 -3.20
C ARG A 133 14.14 0.55 -3.68
N GLY A 134 12.86 0.48 -4.02
CA GLY A 134 12.25 -0.71 -4.60
C GLY A 134 11.00 -0.36 -5.41
N ALA A 135 10.61 -1.28 -6.29
CA ALA A 135 9.37 -1.19 -7.03
C ALA A 135 8.25 -1.94 -6.31
N VAL A 136 7.06 -1.37 -6.30
CA VAL A 136 5.83 -2.02 -5.84
C VAL A 136 4.88 -2.14 -7.02
N PHE A 137 4.27 -3.31 -7.18
CA PHE A 137 3.32 -3.62 -8.24
C PHE A 137 1.97 -3.94 -7.59
N PHE A 138 0.95 -3.21 -8.03
CA PHE A 138 -0.41 -3.36 -7.55
C PHE A 138 -1.21 -4.13 -8.60
N PRO A 139 -1.69 -5.35 -8.30
CA PRO A 139 -2.43 -6.15 -9.26
C PRO A 139 -3.76 -5.51 -9.71
N GLU A 140 -4.31 -4.58 -8.92
CA GLU A 140 -5.57 -3.88 -9.14
C GLU A 140 -5.54 -2.51 -8.41
N PRO A 141 -6.44 -1.56 -8.76
CA PRO A 141 -6.57 -0.32 -8.01
C PRO A 141 -7.23 -0.57 -6.63
N GLY A 142 -7.10 0.39 -5.72
CA GLY A 142 -7.76 0.38 -4.41
C GLY A 142 -6.83 0.68 -3.24
N CYS A 143 -7.32 0.39 -2.03
CA CYS A 143 -6.61 0.68 -0.80
C CYS A 143 -5.73 -0.48 -0.37
N TYR A 144 -4.42 -0.27 -0.33
CA TYR A 144 -3.44 -1.25 0.13
C TYR A 144 -2.99 -0.96 1.56
N GLU A 145 -3.12 -1.96 2.41
CA GLU A 145 -2.48 -1.99 3.72
C GLU A 145 -1.07 -2.56 3.56
N ILE A 146 -0.07 -1.74 3.85
CA ILE A 146 1.35 -2.13 3.81
C ILE A 146 1.83 -2.37 5.23
N THR A 147 2.24 -3.60 5.51
CA THR A 147 2.88 -3.97 6.77
C THR A 147 4.39 -3.95 6.60
N SER A 148 5.07 -3.22 7.48
CA SER A 148 6.51 -3.22 7.60
C SER A 148 6.93 -3.87 8.92
N ARG A 149 7.98 -4.68 8.89
CA ARG A 149 8.58 -5.28 10.09
C ARG A 149 10.08 -5.09 10.06
N VAL A 150 10.63 -4.50 11.11
CA VAL A 150 12.08 -4.35 11.31
C VAL A 150 12.44 -4.99 12.64
N GLY A 151 13.19 -6.09 12.59
CA GLY A 151 13.44 -6.88 13.79
C GLY A 151 12.13 -7.37 14.41
N ARG A 152 11.81 -6.89 15.62
CA ARG A 152 10.57 -7.20 16.37
C ARG A 152 9.48 -6.15 16.22
N GLU A 153 9.82 -4.98 15.70
CA GLU A 153 8.88 -3.87 15.55
C GLU A 153 8.10 -4.03 14.25
N THR A 154 6.83 -3.68 14.31
CA THR A 154 5.90 -3.76 13.19
C THR A 154 5.11 -2.48 13.14
N GLY A 155 4.89 -1.95 11.94
CA GLY A 155 3.95 -0.87 11.74
C GLY A 155 3.32 -0.96 10.37
N THR A 156 2.20 -0.27 10.25
CA THR A 156 1.29 -0.41 9.13
C THR A 156 0.92 0.98 8.62
N PHE A 157 0.87 1.11 7.30
CA PHE A 157 0.36 2.32 6.68
C PHE A 157 -0.43 1.97 5.42
N TYR A 158 -1.21 2.94 4.95
CA TYR A 158 -2.18 2.73 3.88
C TYR A 158 -1.81 3.55 2.65
N LEU A 159 -1.94 2.92 1.49
CA LEU A 159 -1.71 3.55 0.18
C LEU A 159 -2.97 3.43 -0.66
N ASN A 160 -3.54 4.56 -1.09
CA ASN A 160 -4.62 4.57 -2.06
C ASN A 160 -4.04 4.57 -3.48
N ILE A 161 -4.41 3.59 -4.29
CA ILE A 161 -3.97 3.44 -5.68
C ILE A 161 -5.18 3.67 -6.57
N GLU A 162 -5.30 4.88 -7.11
CA GLU A 162 -6.47 5.31 -7.88
C GLU A 162 -6.38 4.84 -9.33
N GLU A 163 -7.52 4.47 -9.92
CA GLU A 163 -7.62 4.28 -11.37
C GLU A 163 -7.64 5.64 -12.08
N GLN A 164 -7.20 5.69 -13.35
CA GLN A 164 -7.16 6.92 -14.16
C GLN A 164 -8.55 7.46 -14.49
#